data_AF-A0A2W6C3L6-F1
#
_entry.id   AF-A0A2W6C3L6-F1
#
_cell.length_a   1.000
_cell.length_b   1.000
_cell.length_c   1.000
_cell.angle_alpha   90.00
_cell.angle_beta   90.00
_cell.angle_gamma   90.00
#
_symmetry.space_group_name_H-M   'P 1'
#
loop_
_entity.id
_entity.type
_entity.pdbx_description
1 polymer ?
#
loop_
_entity_poly.entity_id
_entity_poly.type
_entity_poly.pdbx_seq_one_letter_code
_entity_poly.pdbx_strand_id
1 'polypeptide(L)'
;MAYLLEQYVRFLEERQSQGDVMFESRGKSEDIRLERESLRLGRTGINGKQLHSVLTSKHLKIRLKASNEAGLQIVDLVAYPSQQQILQEYGRPTQITGFASGIIKVLQGKYYQGAGKANGKIFLQ
;
A
#
# COMPACT_ATOMS: atom_id res chain seq x y z
N MET A 1 -4.03 5.51 5.92
CA MET A 1 -2.56 5.54 5.71
C MET A 1 -1.83 4.71 6.77
N ALA A 2 -1.99 5.03 8.06
CA ALA A 2 -1.42 4.27 9.18
C ALA A 2 -1.45 2.74 9.03
N TYR A 3 -2.63 2.20 8.71
CA TYR A 3 -2.83 0.77 8.53
C TYR A 3 -2.00 0.17 7.37
N LEU A 4 -1.89 0.83 6.22
CA LEU A 4 -1.10 0.32 5.09
C LEU A 4 0.39 0.28 5.44
N LEU A 5 0.88 1.32 6.12
CA LEU A 5 2.26 1.38 6.58
C LEU A 5 2.55 0.27 7.60
N GLU A 6 1.63 0.06 8.55
CA GLU A 6 1.72 -1.02 9.53
C GLU A 6 1.78 -2.40 8.87
N GLN A 7 0.89 -2.66 7.90
CA GLN A 7 0.89 -3.95 7.20
C GLN A 7 2.14 -4.15 6.35
N TYR A 8 2.67 -3.09 5.75
CA TYR A 8 3.93 -3.18 5.01
C TYR A 8 5.11 -3.46 5.94
N VAL A 9 5.18 -2.82 7.11
CA VAL A 9 6.22 -3.08 8.11
C VAL A 9 6.15 -4.53 8.60
N ARG A 10 4.96 -5.03 8.94
CA ARG A 10 4.78 -6.45 9.32
C ARG A 10 5.19 -7.41 8.21
N PHE A 11 4.83 -7.10 6.96
CA PHE A 11 5.27 -7.88 5.80
C PHE A 11 6.80 -7.96 5.69
N LEU A 12 7.50 -6.84 5.90
CA LEU A 12 8.96 -6.82 5.89
C LEU A 12 9.57 -7.59 7.06
N GLU A 13 9.00 -7.46 8.27
CA GLU A 13 9.43 -8.21 9.46
C GLU A 13 9.32 -9.73 9.24
N GLU A 14 8.18 -10.22 8.77
CA GLU A 14 7.95 -11.65 8.49
C GLU A 14 8.87 -12.19 7.39
N ARG A 15 9.21 -11.34 6.41
CA ARG A 15 10.13 -11.68 5.33
C ARG A 15 11.60 -11.46 5.70
N GLN A 16 11.90 -11.04 6.94
CA GLN A 16 13.24 -10.66 7.40
C GLN A 16 13.97 -9.75 6.41
N SER A 17 13.22 -8.81 5.84
CA SER A 17 13.67 -7.96 4.72
C SER A 17 13.62 -6.49 5.12
N GLN A 18 14.30 -5.66 4.33
CA GLN A 18 14.24 -4.21 4.45
C GLN A 18 13.62 -3.61 3.19
N GLY A 19 13.00 -2.45 3.33
CA GLY A 19 12.37 -1.75 2.22
C GLY A 19 12.19 -0.28 2.51
N ASP A 20 11.56 0.42 1.58
CA ASP A 20 11.25 1.83 1.76
C ASP A 20 9.84 2.15 1.28
N VAL A 21 9.35 3.33 1.61
CA VAL A 21 7.99 3.74 1.29
C VAL A 21 7.99 5.09 0.58
N MET A 22 7.25 5.14 -0.52
CA MET A 22 7.07 6.33 -1.34
C MET A 22 5.59 6.62 -1.55
N PHE A 23 5.24 7.90 -1.58
CA PHE A 23 3.89 8.41 -1.82
C PHE A 23 3.88 9.41 -2.97
N GLU A 24 2.82 9.34 -3.76
CA GLU A 24 2.46 10.42 -4.68
C GLU A 24 1.88 11.60 -3.88
N SER A 25 2.44 12.80 -4.13
CA SER A 25 1.94 14.07 -3.62
C SER A 25 0.58 14.38 -4.24
N ARG A 26 -0.37 14.80 -3.40
CA ARG A 26 -1.73 15.18 -3.81
C ARG A 26 -2.04 16.67 -3.61
N GLY A 27 -1.11 17.41 -3.00
CA GLY A 27 -1.21 18.85 -2.80
C GLY A 27 -0.56 19.29 -1.48
N LYS A 28 -0.17 20.57 -1.40
CA LYS A 28 0.68 21.09 -0.30
C LYS A 28 0.15 20.81 1.11
N SER A 29 -1.16 20.94 1.35
CA SER A 29 -1.77 20.74 2.68
C SER A 29 -1.89 19.26 3.08
N GLU A 30 -2.24 18.40 2.13
CA GLU A 30 -2.36 16.95 2.34
C GLU A 30 -0.97 16.31 2.53
N ASP A 31 0.03 16.77 1.78
CA ASP A 31 1.41 16.29 1.88
C ASP A 31 2.02 16.62 3.25
N ILE A 32 1.82 17.85 3.75
CA ILE A 32 2.25 18.25 5.10
C ILE A 32 1.55 17.40 6.17
N ARG A 33 0.26 17.10 5.97
CA ARG A 33 -0.47 16.21 6.89
C ARG A 33 0.11 14.80 6.85
N LEU A 34 0.39 14.25 5.66
CA LEU A 34 0.98 12.92 5.48
C LEU A 34 2.35 12.82 6.15
N GLU A 35 3.21 13.83 5.98
CA GLU A 35 4.52 13.87 6.61
C GLU A 35 4.40 13.91 8.14
N ARG A 36 3.54 14.78 8.69
CA ARG A 36 3.29 14.84 10.15
C ARG A 36 2.71 13.54 10.71
N GLU A 37 1.77 12.93 10.00
CA GLU A 37 1.19 11.64 10.38
C GLU A 37 2.25 10.53 10.40
N SER A 38 3.17 10.52 9.44
CA SER A 38 4.25 9.54 9.40
C SER A 38 5.22 9.65 10.58
N LEU A 39 5.56 10.89 10.94
CA LEU A 39 6.36 11.19 12.14
C LEU A 39 5.62 10.79 13.41
N ARG A 40 4.28 10.90 13.42
CA ARG A 40 3.44 10.51 14.56
C ARG A 40 3.26 9.00 14.67
N LEU A 41 3.23 8.26 13.56
CA LEU A 41 3.03 6.81 13.56
C LEU A 41 4.19 6.03 14.20
N GLY A 42 5.41 6.57 14.13
CA GLY A 42 6.53 6.06 14.94
C GLY A 42 6.35 6.25 16.46
N ARG A 43 5.31 6.98 16.89
CA ARG A 43 5.02 7.28 18.31
C ARG A 43 3.74 6.62 18.86
N THR A 44 2.77 6.19 18.03
CA THR A 44 1.41 5.86 18.53
C THR A 44 0.86 4.46 18.19
N GLY A 45 1.65 3.53 17.63
CA GLY A 45 1.13 2.16 17.43
C GLY A 45 2.13 1.15 16.88
N ILE A 46 3.04 1.59 16.01
CA ILE A 46 4.26 0.84 15.68
C ILE A 46 5.33 1.40 16.61
N ASN A 47 6.03 0.55 17.36
CA ASN A 47 7.20 1.02 18.11
C ASN A 47 8.15 1.65 17.08
N GLY A 48 8.52 2.92 17.22
CA GLY A 48 9.42 3.59 16.27
C GLY A 48 10.69 2.77 15.98
N LYS A 49 11.15 1.95 16.94
CA LYS A 49 12.23 0.97 16.74
C LYS A 49 11.93 -0.09 15.67
N GLN A 50 10.72 -0.65 15.63
CA GLN A 50 10.29 -1.62 14.61
C GLN A 50 10.19 -0.98 13.23
N LEU A 51 9.67 0.25 13.17
CA LEU A 51 9.61 0.99 11.91
C LEU A 51 11.02 1.21 11.34
N HIS A 52 11.96 1.61 12.20
CA HIS A 52 13.35 1.86 11.82
C HIS A 52 14.19 0.60 11.58
N SER A 53 13.76 -0.58 12.05
CA SER A 53 14.50 -1.83 11.81
C SER A 53 14.30 -2.38 10.41
N VAL A 54 13.15 -2.08 9.78
CA VAL A 54 12.82 -2.60 8.43
C VAL A 54 12.79 -1.52 7.36
N LEU A 55 12.57 -0.24 7.71
CA LEU A 55 12.60 0.85 6.73
C LEU A 55 14.02 1.40 6.55
N THR A 56 14.47 1.49 5.30
CA THR A 56 15.81 2.02 4.97
C THR A 56 15.89 3.54 5.10
N SER A 57 14.77 4.25 5.01
CA SER A 57 14.69 5.70 5.19
C SER A 57 14.01 6.07 6.50
N LYS A 58 14.48 7.14 7.14
CA LYS A 58 13.87 7.71 8.36
C LYS A 58 12.68 8.62 8.06
N HIS A 59 12.49 8.99 6.80
CA HIS A 59 11.44 9.89 6.32
C HIS A 59 10.72 9.23 5.16
N LEU A 60 9.41 9.50 5.03
CA LEU A 60 8.65 9.06 3.87
C LEU A 60 9.07 9.85 2.62
N LYS A 61 9.26 9.15 1.51
CA LYS A 61 9.56 9.79 0.23
C LYS A 61 8.28 10.28 -0.42
N ILE A 62 8.09 11.59 -0.52
CA ILE A 62 6.97 12.19 -1.26
C ILE A 62 7.46 12.60 -2.64
N ARG A 63 6.69 12.31 -3.69
CA ARG A 63 7.00 12.63 -5.10
C ARG A 63 5.82 13.28 -5.79
N LEU A 64 6.06 14.33 -6.57
CA LEU A 64 5.02 14.95 -7.38
C LEU A 64 4.56 13.98 -8.48
N LYS A 65 3.27 13.99 -8.82
CA LYS A 65 2.71 13.24 -9.95
C LYS A 65 3.46 13.49 -11.27
N ALA A 66 3.88 14.73 -11.49
CA ALA A 66 4.67 15.14 -12.65
C ALA A 66 6.05 14.45 -12.75
N SER A 67 6.54 13.85 -11.66
CA SER A 67 7.83 13.16 -11.64
C SER A 67 7.81 11.82 -12.41
N ASN A 68 6.61 11.32 -12.77
CA ASN A 68 6.41 10.11 -13.57
C ASN A 68 7.25 8.90 -13.12
N GLU A 69 7.36 8.73 -11.79
CA GLU A 69 8.14 7.66 -11.20
C GLU A 69 7.51 6.31 -11.55
N ALA A 70 8.27 5.43 -12.21
CA ALA A 70 7.76 4.15 -12.71
C ALA A 70 7.12 3.30 -11.61
N GLY A 71 7.65 3.35 -10.39
CA GLY A 71 7.08 2.66 -9.23
C GLY A 71 5.66 3.12 -8.90
N LEU A 72 5.38 4.43 -8.98
CA LEU A 72 4.04 4.97 -8.74
C LEU A 72 3.08 4.58 -9.88
N GLN A 73 3.56 4.62 -11.12
CA GLN A 73 2.76 4.18 -12.28
C GLN A 73 2.38 2.69 -12.19
N ILE A 74 3.29 1.83 -11.73
CA ILE A 74 3.00 0.41 -11.49
C ILE A 74 1.94 0.24 -10.40
N VAL A 75 2.01 1.03 -9.32
CA VAL A 75 1.00 1.01 -8.25
C VAL A 75 -0.39 1.34 -8.81
N ASP A 76 -0.51 2.35 -9.66
CA ASP A 76 -1.78 2.72 -10.28
C ASP A 76 -2.33 1.60 -11.19
N LEU A 77 -1.44 0.94 -11.94
CA LEU A 77 -1.82 -0.19 -12.80
C LEU A 77 -2.42 -1.36 -12.01
N VAL A 78 -1.93 -1.64 -10.79
CA VAL A 78 -2.42 -2.76 -9.97
C VAL A 78 -3.58 -2.36 -9.05
N ALA A 79 -3.64 -1.10 -8.61
CA ALA A 79 -4.63 -0.64 -7.65
C ALA A 79 -6.07 -0.78 -8.17
N TYR A 80 -6.34 -0.34 -9.40
CA TYR A 80 -7.68 -0.41 -9.99
C TYR A 80 -8.17 -1.86 -10.16
N PRO A 81 -7.43 -2.78 -10.82
CA PRO A 81 -7.84 -4.18 -10.91
C PRO A 81 -8.02 -4.86 -9.54
N SER A 82 -7.13 -4.59 -8.58
CA SER A 82 -7.28 -5.10 -7.21
C SER A 82 -8.57 -4.61 -6.54
N GLN A 83 -8.91 -3.33 -6.69
CA GLN A 83 -10.16 -2.78 -6.15
C GLN A 83 -11.38 -3.43 -6.80
N GLN A 84 -11.41 -3.55 -8.13
CA GLN A 84 -12.54 -4.18 -8.83
C GLN A 84 -12.73 -5.63 -8.40
N GLN A 85 -11.64 -6.37 -8.24
CA GLN A 85 -11.69 -7.74 -7.71
C GLN A 85 -12.30 -7.78 -6.31
N ILE A 86 -11.85 -6.91 -5.40
CA ILE A 86 -12.40 -6.85 -4.03
C ILE A 86 -13.90 -6.53 -4.08
N LEU A 87 -14.31 -5.50 -4.83
CA LEU A 87 -15.71 -5.12 -4.98
C LEU A 87 -16.57 -6.29 -5.51
N GLN A 88 -16.06 -7.04 -6.50
CA GLN A 88 -16.72 -8.23 -7.02
C GLN A 88 -16.90 -9.31 -5.94
N GLU A 89 -15.88 -9.57 -5.12
CA GLU A 89 -15.93 -10.52 -4.01
C GLU A 89 -16.96 -10.13 -2.95
N TYR A 90 -17.25 -8.83 -2.78
CA TYR A 90 -18.32 -8.31 -1.92
C TYR A 90 -19.70 -8.22 -2.62
N GLY A 91 -19.85 -8.84 -3.79
CA GLY A 91 -21.12 -8.90 -4.52
C GLY A 91 -21.52 -7.60 -5.21
N ARG A 92 -20.59 -6.65 -5.40
CA ARG A 92 -20.87 -5.43 -6.16
C ARG A 92 -20.72 -5.71 -7.67
N PRO A 93 -21.60 -5.13 -8.50
CA PRO A 93 -21.46 -5.22 -9.94
C PRO A 93 -20.19 -4.48 -10.37
N THR A 94 -19.27 -5.21 -10.99
CA THR A 94 -18.02 -4.69 -11.53
C THR A 94 -17.77 -5.30 -12.90
N GLN A 95 -17.02 -4.59 -13.74
CA GLN A 95 -16.65 -5.07 -15.05
C GLN A 95 -15.14 -5.31 -15.10
N ILE A 96 -14.74 -6.55 -14.85
CA ILE A 96 -13.35 -6.97 -14.96
C ILE A 96 -13.17 -7.63 -16.32
N THR A 97 -12.66 -6.87 -17.29
CA THR A 97 -12.45 -7.35 -18.66
C THR A 97 -11.07 -6.97 -19.18
N GLY A 98 -10.66 -7.61 -20.29
CA GLY A 98 -9.42 -7.31 -20.99
C GLY A 98 -8.18 -7.41 -20.11
N PHE A 99 -7.30 -6.40 -20.19
CA PHE A 99 -6.01 -6.36 -19.52
C PHE A 99 -6.09 -6.47 -17.99
N ALA A 100 -7.12 -5.86 -17.37
CA ALA A 100 -7.32 -5.91 -15.92
C ALA A 100 -7.46 -7.35 -15.40
N SER A 101 -8.10 -8.24 -16.18
CA SER A 101 -8.23 -9.66 -15.82
C SER A 101 -6.88 -10.38 -15.78
N GLY A 102 -5.96 -10.01 -16.69
CA GLY A 102 -4.60 -10.55 -16.73
C GLY A 102 -3.79 -10.11 -15.51
N ILE A 103 -3.91 -8.84 -15.14
CA ILE A 103 -3.29 -8.30 -13.91
C ILE A 103 -3.79 -9.07 -12.68
N ILE A 104 -5.10 -9.24 -12.53
CA ILE A 104 -5.68 -9.94 -11.37
C ILE A 104 -5.13 -11.37 -11.25
N LYS A 105 -5.04 -12.12 -12.35
CA LYS A 105 -4.46 -13.47 -12.35
C LYS A 105 -3.03 -13.49 -11.80
N VAL A 106 -2.22 -12.51 -12.19
CA VAL A 106 -0.84 -12.38 -11.68
C VAL A 106 -0.82 -11.99 -10.20
N LEU A 107 -1.73 -11.12 -9.77
CA LEU A 107 -1.75 -10.61 -8.39
C LEU A 107 -2.29 -11.62 -7.37
N GLN A 108 -3.19 -12.53 -7.77
CA GLN A 108 -3.83 -13.49 -6.86
C GLN A 108 -2.80 -14.30 -6.03
N GLY A 109 -1.71 -14.74 -6.64
CA GLY A 109 -0.62 -15.46 -5.96
C GLY A 109 0.40 -14.56 -5.25
N LYS A 110 0.28 -13.24 -5.37
CA LYS A 110 1.22 -12.25 -4.82
C LYS A 110 0.68 -11.46 -3.65
N TYR A 111 -0.64 -11.49 -3.43
CA TYR A 111 -1.21 -10.86 -2.25
C TYR A 111 -0.60 -11.45 -0.99
N TYR A 112 -0.34 -10.58 -0.02
CA TYR A 112 0.09 -11.01 1.29
C TYR A 112 -1.06 -11.76 1.97
N GLN A 113 -0.82 -13.01 2.37
CA GLN A 113 -1.84 -13.92 2.88
C GLN A 113 -1.54 -14.34 4.32
N GLY A 114 -2.58 -14.42 5.15
CA GLY A 114 -2.56 -15.05 6.46
C GLY A 114 -3.66 -16.12 6.52
N ALA A 115 -3.33 -17.33 6.97
CA ALA A 115 -4.27 -18.46 7.05
C ALA A 115 -5.06 -18.74 5.75
N GLY A 116 -4.41 -18.60 4.58
CA GLY A 116 -5.01 -18.86 3.27
C GLY A 116 -5.97 -17.78 2.75
N LYS A 117 -6.08 -16.63 3.43
CA LYS A 117 -6.85 -15.47 2.96
C LYS A 117 -5.91 -14.27 2.76
N ALA A 118 -6.19 -13.46 1.74
CA ALA A 118 -5.46 -12.21 1.54
C ALA A 118 -5.72 -11.27 2.73
N ASN A 119 -4.66 -10.87 3.42
CA ASN A 119 -4.73 -9.88 4.50
C ASN A 119 -5.03 -8.50 3.91
N GLY A 120 -5.84 -7.71 4.61
CA GLY A 120 -6.07 -6.29 4.27
C GLY A 120 -7.16 -6.02 3.23
N LYS A 121 -7.97 -7.01 2.84
CA LYS A 121 -9.23 -6.76 2.12
C LYS A 121 -10.24 -6.14 3.08
N ILE A 122 -10.25 -4.81 3.15
CA ILE A 122 -11.19 -4.04 3.98
C ILE A 122 -12.21 -3.40 3.05
N PHE A 123 -13.48 -3.69 3.29
CA PHE A 123 -14.60 -2.98 2.69
C PHE A 123 -15.29 -2.15 3.78
N LEU A 124 -15.25 -0.83 3.66
CA LEU A 124 -15.99 0.07 4.54
C LEU A 124 -17.44 0.12 4.05
N GLN A 125 -18.38 -0.24 4.92
CA GLN A 125 -19.82 -0.19 4.63
C GLN A 125 -20.33 1.25 4.62
#